data_AF-A0A838JQ77-F1
#
_entry.id   AF-A0A838JQ77-F1
#
_cell.length_a   1.000
_cell.length_b   1.000
_cell.length_c   1.000
_cell.angle_alpha   90.00
_cell.angle_beta   90.00
_cell.angle_gamma   90.00
#
_symmetry.space_group_name_H-M   'P 1'
#
loop_
_entity.id
_entity.type
_entity.pdbx_description
1 polymer ?
#
loop_
_entity_poly.entity_id
_entity_poly.type
_entity_poly.pdbx_seq_one_letter_code
_entity_poly.pdbx_strand_id
1 'polypeptide(L)'
;MSEHSTEQAIRVRQITDVHANWSSQGPLEHGKFSYQLILDNGAEEALIMPTADDAKVLRDLIHDADTLFWDMDNEVIVFGKIH
;
A
#
# COMPACT_ATOMS: atom_id res chain seq x y z
N MET A 1 23.83 -21.29 23.18
CA MET A 1 22.56 -21.05 22.47
C MET A 1 22.81 -19.83 21.62
N SER A 2 23.04 -20.05 20.33
CA SER A 2 23.39 -19.04 19.35
C SER A 2 22.22 -18.09 19.16
N GLU A 3 22.47 -16.79 19.32
CA GLU A 3 21.61 -15.69 18.88
C GLU A 3 21.37 -15.84 17.38
N HIS A 4 20.34 -16.62 17.02
CA HIS A 4 19.97 -16.86 15.63
C HIS A 4 18.48 -16.52 15.45
N SER A 5 18.07 -15.37 15.98
CA SER A 5 16.69 -14.92 15.91
C SER A 5 16.56 -13.40 15.98
N THR A 6 17.27 -12.65 15.13
CA THR A 6 17.00 -11.19 15.03
C THR A 6 17.39 -10.52 13.71
N GLU A 7 17.50 -11.24 12.60
CA GLU A 7 17.54 -10.60 11.28
C GLU A 7 16.73 -11.44 10.28
N GLN A 8 15.43 -11.62 10.54
CA GLN A 8 14.52 -11.57 9.39
C GLN A 8 14.58 -10.12 8.95
N ALA A 9 15.41 -9.82 7.95
CA ALA A 9 15.46 -8.50 7.35
C ALA A 9 14.04 -8.21 6.83
N ILE A 10 13.25 -7.47 7.61
CA ILE A 10 11.90 -7.08 7.25
C ILE A 10 12.03 -6.34 5.92
N ARG A 11 11.44 -6.89 4.86
CA ARG A 11 11.53 -6.30 3.52
C ARG A 11 10.56 -5.13 3.44
N VAL A 12 10.96 -3.99 3.99
CA VAL A 12 10.20 -2.75 3.93
C VAL A 12 10.75 -1.86 2.82
N ARG A 13 9.88 -1.40 1.91
CA ARG A 13 10.23 -0.46 0.85
C ARG A 13 9.46 0.85 0.99
N GLN A 14 10.04 1.95 0.53
CA GLN A 14 9.35 3.24 0.56
C GLN A 14 8.33 3.29 -0.59
N ILE A 15 7.10 3.68 -0.28
CA ILE A 15 6.11 4.04 -1.29
C ILE A 15 6.38 5.49 -1.68
N THR A 16 6.80 5.68 -2.92
CA THR A 16 7.20 6.98 -3.48
C THR A 16 6.07 7.67 -4.24
N ASP A 17 5.10 6.90 -4.75
CA ASP A 17 3.90 7.42 -5.39
C ASP A 17 2.76 6.39 -5.26
N VAL A 18 1.51 6.85 -5.36
CA VAL A 18 0.31 6.00 -5.31
C VAL A 18 -0.66 6.38 -6.42
N HIS A 19 -0.96 5.44 -7.31
CA HIS A 19 -1.90 5.66 -8.41
C HIS A 19 -3.24 4.97 -8.13
N ALA A 20 -4.32 5.74 -8.14
CA ALA A 20 -5.67 5.24 -7.97
C ALA A 20 -6.26 4.80 -9.32
N ASN A 21 -6.89 3.63 -9.33
CA ASN A 21 -7.55 3.08 -10.51
C ASN A 21 -8.98 2.63 -10.17
N TRP A 22 -9.87 2.71 -11.16
CA TRP A 22 -11.23 2.15 -11.08
C TRP A 22 -11.51 1.32 -12.33
N SER A 23 -12.14 0.17 -12.15
CA SER A 23 -12.50 -0.73 -13.25
C SER A 23 -13.97 -1.17 -13.18
N SER A 24 -14.65 -1.10 -14.33
CA SER A 24 -15.99 -1.66 -14.50
C SER A 24 -15.96 -3.18 -14.36
N GLN A 25 -16.93 -3.74 -13.64
CA GLN A 25 -17.07 -5.20 -13.46
C GLN A 25 -18.20 -5.79 -14.31
N GLY A 26 -18.81 -4.97 -15.16
CA GLY A 26 -19.95 -5.36 -16.00
C GLY A 26 -21.19 -4.50 -15.73
N PRO A 27 -22.25 -4.69 -16.53
CA PRO A 27 -23.48 -3.93 -16.38
C PRO A 27 -24.13 -4.19 -15.01
N LEU A 28 -24.54 -3.12 -14.33
CA LEU A 28 -25.22 -3.16 -13.02
C LEU A 28 -24.39 -3.73 -11.85
N GLU A 29 -23.10 -3.99 -12.04
CA GLU A 29 -22.17 -4.41 -10.99
C GLU A 29 -21.42 -3.22 -10.39
N HIS A 30 -21.06 -3.34 -9.11
CA HIS A 30 -20.19 -2.36 -8.47
C HIS A 30 -18.79 -2.42 -9.10
N GLY A 31 -18.30 -1.26 -9.56
CA GLY A 31 -16.91 -1.15 -10.01
C GLY A 31 -15.92 -1.36 -8.85
N LYS A 32 -14.70 -1.78 -9.18
CA LYS A 32 -13.64 -2.03 -8.20
C LYS A 32 -12.57 -0.95 -8.25
N PHE A 33 -12.18 -0.48 -7.07
CA PHE A 33 -11.02 0.38 -6.89
C PHE A 33 -9.77 -0.44 -6.66
N SER A 34 -8.64 0.08 -7.12
CA SER A 34 -7.32 -0.42 -6.76
C SER A 34 -6.34 0.74 -6.61
N TYR A 35 -5.31 0.53 -5.80
CA TYR A 35 -4.16 1.41 -5.71
C TYR A 35 -2.91 0.67 -6.14
N GLN A 36 -2.18 1.26 -7.06
CA GLN A 36 -0.83 0.83 -7.43
C GLN A 36 0.16 1.65 -6.60
N LEU A 37 0.96 0.95 -5.81
CA LEU A 37 2.00 1.52 -4.94
C LEU A 37 3.31 1.48 -5.70
N ILE A 38 3.92 2.64 -5.95
CA ILE A 38 5.20 2.75 -6.65
C ILE A 38 6.31 2.75 -5.62
N LEU A 39 7.12 1.69 -5.61
CA LEU A 39 8.14 1.45 -4.59
C LEU A 39 9.51 1.92 -5.07
N ASP A 40 10.27 2.56 -4.17
CA ASP A 40 11.66 2.98 -4.38
C ASP A 40 11.87 3.72 -5.73
N ASN A 41 11.01 4.69 -6.07
CA ASN A 41 10.99 5.46 -7.31
C ASN A 41 10.77 4.63 -8.58
N GLY A 42 9.94 3.59 -8.49
CA GLY A 42 9.56 2.74 -9.62
C GLY A 42 10.49 1.55 -9.85
N ALA A 43 11.30 1.19 -8.85
CA ALA A 43 12.09 -0.03 -8.91
C ALA A 43 11.21 -1.29 -8.80
N GLU A 44 10.09 -1.19 -8.08
CA GLU A 44 9.10 -2.25 -7.90
C GLU A 44 7.71 -1.62 -7.71
N GLU A 45 6.67 -2.41 -7.88
CA GLU A 45 5.28 -1.98 -7.71
C GLU A 45 4.50 -3.03 -6.95
N ALA A 46 3.54 -2.59 -6.12
CA ALA A 46 2.56 -3.45 -5.48
C ALA A 46 1.15 -2.99 -5.83
N LEU A 47 0.19 -3.93 -5.86
CA LEU A 47 -1.22 -3.64 -6.15
C LEU A 47 -2.07 -4.04 -4.95
N ILE A 48 -2.85 -3.09 -4.45
CA ILE A 48 -3.89 -3.37 -3.45
C ILE A 48 -5.28 -3.09 -4.02
N MET A 49 -6.25 -3.90 -3.62
CA MET A 49 -7.64 -3.82 -4.09
C MET A 49 -8.59 -3.69 -2.89
N PRO A 50 -8.61 -2.53 -2.24
CA PRO A 50 -9.50 -2.30 -1.10
C PRO A 50 -10.97 -2.33 -1.51
N THR A 51 -11.85 -2.45 -0.52
CA THR A 51 -13.28 -2.13 -0.73
C THR A 51 -13.45 -0.65 -1.05
N ALA A 52 -14.61 -0.23 -1.56
CA ALA A 52 -14.86 1.18 -1.86
C ALA A 52 -14.79 2.09 -0.61
N ASP A 53 -15.27 1.58 0.53
CA ASP A 53 -15.24 2.31 1.80
C ASP A 53 -13.82 2.43 2.33
N ASP A 54 -13.05 1.33 2.31
CA ASP A 54 -11.64 1.33 2.70
C ASP A 54 -10.81 2.19 1.76
N ALA A 55 -11.12 2.22 0.45
CA ALA A 55 -10.41 3.04 -0.52
C ALA A 55 -10.49 4.53 -0.17
N LYS A 56 -11.64 4.99 0.35
CA LYS A 56 -11.81 6.37 0.81
C LYS A 56 -10.96 6.65 2.05
N VAL A 57 -11.00 5.76 3.04
CA VAL A 57 -10.19 5.89 4.27
C VAL A 57 -8.70 5.88 3.95
N LEU A 58 -8.26 4.96 3.09
CA LEU A 58 -6.87 4.87 2.63
C LEU A 58 -6.42 6.13 1.91
N ARG A 59 -7.27 6.72 1.04
CA ARG A 59 -6.94 7.98 0.37
C ARG A 59 -6.62 9.08 1.39
N ASP A 60 -7.42 9.19 2.45
CA ASP A 60 -7.24 10.22 3.47
C ASP A 60 -5.95 9.97 4.28
N LEU A 61 -5.72 8.73 4.73
CA LEU A 61 -4.48 8.38 5.43
C LEU A 61 -3.22 8.57 4.56
N ILE A 62 -3.30 8.26 3.26
CA ILE A 62 -2.21 8.47 2.29
C ILE A 62 -1.93 9.97 2.11
N HIS A 63 -2.98 10.79 2.06
CA HIS A 63 -2.86 12.23 1.90
C HIS A 63 -2.24 12.92 3.13
N ASP A 64 -2.61 12.45 4.31
CA ASP A 64 -2.24 13.08 5.58
C ASP A 64 -0.87 12.60 6.11
N ALA A 65 -0.32 11.52 5.56
CA ALA A 65 0.95 10.95 6.00
C ALA A 65 2.17 11.65 5.37
N ASP A 66 3.18 11.96 6.20
CA ASP A 66 4.46 12.52 5.74
C ASP A 66 5.26 11.52 4.88
N THR A 67 5.17 10.23 5.21
CA THR A 67 5.88 9.13 4.54
C THR A 67 5.04 7.86 4.54
N LEU A 68 5.28 7.02 3.54
CA LEU A 68 4.57 5.76 3.33
C LEU A 68 5.57 4.66 3.06
N PHE A 69 5.32 3.49 3.65
CA PHE A 69 6.14 2.29 3.44
C PHE A 69 5.24 1.09 3.18
N TRP A 70 5.77 0.13 2.45
CA TRP A 70 5.14 -1.15 2.17
C TRP A 70 5.98 -2.27 2.79
N ASP A 71 5.39 -3.01 3.71
CA ASP A 71 5.94 -4.27 4.20
C ASP A 71 5.65 -5.36 3.17
N MET A 72 6.69 -5.78 2.44
CA MET A 72 6.59 -6.76 1.37
C MET A 72 6.20 -8.15 1.87
N ASP A 73 6.53 -8.49 3.12
CA ASP A 73 6.34 -9.83 3.65
C ASP A 73 4.94 -9.98 4.25
N ASN A 74 4.42 -8.91 4.87
CA ASN A 74 3.10 -8.91 5.51
C ASN A 74 2.00 -8.28 4.66
N GLU A 75 2.34 -7.66 3.53
CA GLU A 75 1.43 -6.93 2.65
C GLU A 75 0.65 -5.81 3.39
N VAL A 76 1.38 -4.99 4.15
CA VAL A 76 0.82 -3.90 4.97
C VAL A 76 1.40 -2.56 4.56
N ILE A 77 0.53 -1.55 4.41
CA ILE A 77 0.96 -0.14 4.33
C ILE A 77 1.26 0.35 5.76
N VAL A 78 2.49 0.81 5.96
CA VAL A 78 2.91 1.49 7.19
C VAL A 78 2.92 2.99 6.93
N PHE A 79 2.02 3.70 7.60
CA PHE A 79 1.94 5.15 7.56
C PHE A 79 2.96 5.76 8.52
N GLY A 80 3.68 6.77 8.06
CA GLY A 80 4.52 7.61 8.90
C GLY A 80 3.68 8.50 9.82
N LYS A 81 4.22 9.66 10.16
CA LYS A 81 3.46 10.66 10.93
C LYS A 81 2.27 11.17 10.09
N ILE A 82 1.10 11.26 10.70
CA ILE A 82 -0.17 11.74 10.12
C ILE A 82 -0.58 13.05 10.81
N HIS A 83 -1.21 13.98 10.10
CA HIS A 83 -1.69 15.28 10.64
C HIS A 83 -3.18 15.48 10.55
#